data_AF-A0A1S8ABW1-F1
#
_entry.id   AF-A0A1S8ABW1-F1
#
_cell.length_a   1.000
_cell.length_b   1.000
_cell.length_c   1.000
_cell.angle_alpha   90.00
_cell.angle_beta   90.00
_cell.angle_gamma   90.00
#
_symmetry.space_group_name_H-M   'P 1'
#
loop_
_entity.id
_entity.type
_entity.pdbx_description
1 polymer ?
#
loop_
_entity_poly.entity_id
_entity_poly.type
_entity_poly.pdbx_seq_one_letter_code
_entity_poly.pdbx_strand_id
1 'polypeptide(L)'
;MAEAIVSTILEQLALILVEQTAAGVRLIAGAEEEVENLHRRFHLIKAVVEDAEKRQMKETAVRVWLDDLKHASYDMEDVLDEWNTAIRKLQMKRSSGDANVSQPMRTVRPSFIIPSYWFSPGQLVQRHNIATKIKNVDKKLDNIVRDINAYGFIISRELGSGKVASRPSTTSFLDESYEIRGRNHLQNKVASLLMSGSESSTASAASSSQVPTQRPTIISITGMGGIGKTTLAKLIFNDNEVRNHFNEKIWVCVSEPF
;
A
#
# COMPACT_ATOMS: atom_id res chain seq x y z
N MET A 1 -1.01 1.72 -7.80
CA MET A 1 0.21 2.35 -7.23
C MET A 1 -0.03 3.80 -6.84
N ALA A 2 -0.62 4.64 -7.72
CA ALA A 2 -1.04 6.00 -7.37
C ALA A 2 -2.13 6.00 -6.29
N GLU A 3 -3.02 4.99 -6.30
CA GLU A 3 -4.06 4.81 -5.29
C GLU A 3 -3.51 4.76 -3.85
N ALA A 4 -2.40 4.05 -3.65
CA ALA A 4 -1.78 3.88 -2.35
C ALA A 4 -1.15 5.19 -1.84
N ILE A 5 -0.47 5.91 -2.74
CA ILE A 5 0.14 7.22 -2.44
C ILE A 5 -0.94 8.25 -2.08
N VAL A 6 -2.05 8.27 -2.84
CA VAL A 6 -3.17 9.18 -2.54
C VAL A 6 -3.80 8.86 -1.18
N SER A 7 -3.89 7.57 -0.82
CA SER A 7 -4.36 7.14 0.51
C SER A 7 -3.46 7.64 1.63
N THR A 8 -2.15 7.44 1.52
CA THR A 8 -1.20 7.85 2.56
C THR A 8 -1.20 9.37 2.75
N ILE A 9 -1.29 10.13 1.67
CA ILE A 9 -1.41 11.59 1.72
C ILE A 9 -2.70 12.01 2.43
N LEU A 10 -3.84 11.38 2.11
CA LEU A 10 -5.12 11.68 2.75
C LEU A 10 -5.08 11.45 4.26
N GLU A 11 -4.53 10.32 4.69
CA GLU A 11 -4.36 10.01 6.12
C GLU A 11 -3.50 11.06 6.82
N GLN A 12 -2.38 11.47 6.22
CA GLN A 12 -1.52 12.50 6.78
C GLN A 12 -2.19 13.87 6.85
N LEU A 13 -2.91 14.28 5.79
CA LEU A 13 -3.66 15.53 5.79
C LEU A 13 -4.76 15.54 6.86
N ALA A 14 -5.47 14.42 7.05
CA ALA A 14 -6.45 14.28 8.10
C ALA A 14 -5.82 14.42 9.50
N LEU A 15 -4.65 13.82 9.73
CA LEU A 15 -3.90 14.00 10.98
C LEU A 15 -3.50 15.46 11.21
N ILE A 16 -3.04 16.16 10.17
CA ILE A 16 -2.68 17.58 10.28
C ILE A 16 -3.90 18.43 10.65
N LEU A 17 -5.06 18.20 10.03
CA LEU A 17 -6.30 18.91 10.35
C LEU A 17 -6.71 18.69 11.83
N VAL A 18 -6.57 17.46 12.34
CA VAL A 18 -6.84 17.14 13.75
C VAL A 18 -5.83 17.80 14.69
N GLU A 19 -4.53 17.75 14.39
CA GLU A 19 -3.50 18.36 15.24
C GLU A 19 -3.61 19.89 15.30
N GLN A 20 -3.95 20.54 14.20
CA GLN A 20 -4.15 21.99 14.15
C GLN A 20 -5.34 22.45 14.99
N THR A 21 -6.40 21.63 15.09
CA THR A 21 -7.61 21.95 15.86
C THR A 21 -7.49 21.58 17.34
N ALA A 22 -6.89 20.42 17.67
CA ALA A 22 -6.84 19.91 19.03
C ALA A 22 -5.64 20.42 19.86
N ALA A 23 -4.46 20.60 19.24
CA ALA A 23 -3.22 20.87 19.98
C ALA A 23 -2.78 22.35 19.98
N GLY A 24 -3.51 23.22 19.28
CA GLY A 24 -3.14 24.64 19.14
C GLY A 24 -1.75 24.87 18.51
N VAL A 25 -1.19 23.85 17.83
CA VAL A 25 0.12 23.92 17.18
C VAL A 25 -0.08 24.39 15.74
N ARG A 26 -0.22 25.71 15.57
CA ARG A 26 -0.30 26.31 14.22
C ARG A 26 1.09 26.56 13.68
N LEU A 27 1.54 25.70 12.76
CA LEU A 27 2.78 25.94 12.02
C LEU A 27 2.59 27.12 11.07
N ILE A 28 1.51 27.18 10.32
CA ILE A 28 1.23 28.25 9.36
C ILE A 28 -0.15 28.80 9.69
N ALA A 29 -0.20 30.05 10.16
CA ALA A 29 -1.47 30.72 10.41
C ALA A 29 -2.07 31.15 9.07
N GLY A 30 -3.30 30.74 8.78
CA GLY A 30 -3.98 31.03 7.51
C GLY A 30 -3.69 30.02 6.40
N ALA A 31 -3.18 28.82 6.72
CA ALA A 31 -3.04 27.71 5.76
C ALA A 31 -4.14 26.64 5.93
N GLU A 32 -5.05 26.85 6.89
CA GLU A 32 -6.12 25.90 7.22
C GLU A 32 -7.02 25.63 6.00
N GLU A 33 -7.38 26.69 5.26
CA GLU A 33 -8.21 26.60 4.06
C GLU A 33 -7.50 25.85 2.93
N GLU A 34 -6.20 26.08 2.72
CA GLU A 34 -5.40 25.40 1.72
C GLU A 34 -5.25 23.91 2.03
N VAL A 35 -5.01 23.54 3.30
CA VAL A 35 -4.90 22.13 3.72
C VAL A 35 -6.25 21.43 3.57
N GLU A 36 -7.36 22.09 3.91
CA GLU A 36 -8.71 21.55 3.72
C GLU A 36 -9.04 21.36 2.22
N ASN A 37 -8.67 22.33 1.38
CA ASN A 37 -8.83 22.24 -0.08
C ASN A 37 -8.01 21.09 -0.66
N LEU A 38 -6.75 20.92 -0.25
CA LEU A 38 -5.92 19.80 -0.65
C LEU A 38 -6.55 18.47 -0.25
N HIS A 39 -6.98 18.34 1.02
CA HIS A 39 -7.63 17.13 1.51
C HIS A 39 -8.88 16.80 0.67
N ARG A 40 -9.73 17.79 0.41
CA ARG A 40 -10.92 17.62 -0.43
C ARG A 40 -10.58 17.17 -1.86
N ARG A 41 -9.54 17.75 -2.47
CA ARG A 41 -9.12 17.40 -3.84
C ARG A 41 -8.55 15.99 -3.93
N PHE A 42 -7.66 15.61 -3.02
CA PHE A 42 -7.18 14.24 -2.94
C PHE A 42 -8.32 13.25 -2.69
N HIS A 43 -9.34 13.63 -1.92
CA HIS A 43 -10.51 12.79 -1.69
C HIS A 43 -11.36 12.60 -2.96
N LEU A 44 -11.51 13.63 -3.79
CA LEU A 44 -12.17 13.52 -5.10
C LEU A 44 -11.37 12.61 -6.04
N ILE A 45 -10.05 12.77 -6.07
CA ILE A 45 -9.14 11.94 -6.86
C ILE A 45 -9.19 10.48 -6.40
N LYS A 46 -9.23 10.25 -5.08
CA LYS A 46 -9.32 8.91 -4.50
C LYS A 46 -10.52 8.13 -5.02
N ALA A 47 -11.63 8.83 -5.24
CA ALA A 47 -12.86 8.23 -5.74
C ALA A 47 -12.76 7.76 -7.21
N VAL A 48 -11.74 8.18 -7.97
CA VAL A 48 -11.61 7.84 -9.40
C VAL A 48 -10.30 7.14 -9.76
N VAL A 49 -9.30 7.18 -8.88
CA VAL A 49 -7.94 6.66 -9.17
C VAL A 49 -7.94 5.16 -9.45
N GLU A 50 -8.85 4.39 -8.84
CA GLU A 50 -8.95 2.95 -9.07
C GLU A 50 -9.45 2.63 -10.50
N ASP A 51 -10.44 3.37 -11.00
CA ASP A 51 -10.91 3.26 -12.39
C ASP A 51 -9.80 3.68 -13.36
N ALA A 52 -9.11 4.78 -13.05
CA ALA A 52 -8.01 5.27 -13.86
C ALA A 52 -6.89 4.23 -13.98
N GLU A 53 -6.48 3.58 -12.89
CA GLU A 53 -5.44 2.53 -12.91
C GLU A 53 -5.84 1.32 -13.78
N LYS A 54 -7.12 0.93 -13.78
CA LYS A 54 -7.64 -0.13 -14.65
C LYS A 54 -7.60 0.26 -16.13
N ARG A 55 -7.84 1.53 -16.44
CA ARG A 55 -7.90 2.07 -17.82
C ARG A 55 -6.54 2.46 -18.39
N GLN A 56 -5.52 2.67 -17.55
CA GLN A 56 -4.16 3.10 -17.92
C GLN A 56 -3.53 2.30 -19.08
N MET A 57 -3.81 1.00 -19.16
CA MET A 57 -3.22 0.12 -20.17
C MET A 57 -3.88 0.25 -21.55
N LYS A 58 -5.09 0.82 -21.61
CA LYS A 58 -5.89 0.96 -22.84
C LYS A 58 -5.93 2.40 -23.34
N GLU A 59 -5.92 3.36 -22.42
CA GLU A 59 -6.13 4.77 -22.73
C GLU A 59 -4.88 5.59 -22.39
N THR A 60 -4.17 6.05 -23.42
CA THR A 60 -2.95 6.86 -23.25
C THR A 60 -3.21 8.17 -22.50
N ALA A 61 -4.37 8.81 -22.70
CA ALA A 61 -4.71 10.04 -21.98
C ALA A 61 -4.86 9.80 -20.47
N VAL A 62 -5.52 8.70 -20.07
CA VAL A 62 -5.64 8.29 -18.66
C VAL A 62 -4.27 7.97 -18.06
N ARG A 63 -3.37 7.38 -18.85
CA ARG A 63 -1.99 7.14 -18.40
C ARG A 63 -1.24 8.43 -18.11
N VAL A 64 -1.37 9.45 -18.98
CA VAL A 64 -0.75 10.77 -18.75
C VAL A 64 -1.34 11.42 -17.49
N TRP A 65 -2.67 11.38 -17.35
CA TRP A 65 -3.35 11.91 -16.16
C TRP A 65 -2.88 11.25 -14.85
N LEU A 66 -2.67 9.92 -14.85
CA LEU A 66 -2.11 9.21 -13.69
C LEU A 66 -0.66 9.59 -13.40
N ASP A 67 0.13 9.87 -14.43
CA ASP A 67 1.53 10.30 -14.27
C ASP A 67 1.59 11.71 -13.68
N ASP A 68 0.74 12.63 -14.15
CA ASP A 68 0.57 13.97 -13.58
C ASP A 68 0.13 13.90 -12.11
N LEU A 69 -0.83 13.02 -11.79
CA LEU A 69 -1.25 12.76 -10.42
C LEU A 69 -0.10 12.24 -9.57
N LYS A 70 0.70 11.31 -10.09
CA LYS A 70 1.85 10.75 -9.37
C LYS A 70 2.89 11.82 -9.06
N HIS A 71 3.20 12.70 -10.02
CA HIS A 71 4.10 13.83 -9.81
C HIS A 71 3.57 14.81 -8.75
N ALA A 72 2.28 15.19 -8.82
CA ALA A 72 1.67 16.06 -7.82
C ALA A 72 1.65 15.42 -6.42
N SER A 73 1.51 14.09 -6.36
CA SER A 73 1.51 13.35 -5.09
C SER A 73 2.90 13.33 -4.46
N TYR A 74 3.97 13.16 -5.23
CA TYR A 74 5.33 13.25 -4.71
C TYR A 74 5.67 14.64 -4.19
N ASP A 75 5.28 15.69 -4.93
CA ASP A 75 5.46 17.06 -4.44
C ASP A 75 4.71 17.28 -3.11
N MET A 76 3.56 16.62 -2.92
CA MET A 76 2.81 16.69 -1.68
C MET A 76 3.48 15.91 -0.54
N GLU A 77 4.02 14.72 -0.79
CA GLU A 77 4.78 13.97 0.22
C GLU A 77 5.98 14.79 0.72
N ASP A 78 6.71 15.43 -0.19
CA ASP A 78 7.82 16.33 0.15
C ASP A 78 7.37 17.50 1.05
N VAL A 79 6.18 18.05 0.79
CA VAL A 79 5.57 19.11 1.60
C VAL A 79 5.18 18.61 2.99
N LEU A 80 4.55 17.45 3.07
CA LEU A 80 4.14 16.82 4.33
C LEU A 80 5.36 16.50 5.20
N ASP A 81 6.45 16.01 4.61
CA ASP A 81 7.69 15.72 5.33
C ASP A 81 8.35 16.98 5.87
N GLU A 82 8.41 18.06 5.08
CA GLU A 82 8.92 19.36 5.54
C GLU A 82 8.05 19.93 6.68
N TRP A 83 6.73 19.80 6.56
CA TRP A 83 5.76 20.20 7.59
C TRP A 83 5.97 19.41 8.89
N ASN A 84 5.99 18.08 8.82
CA ASN A 84 6.18 17.18 9.97
C ASN A 84 7.50 17.47 10.67
N THR A 85 8.57 17.69 9.91
CA THR A 85 9.88 18.07 10.43
C THR A 85 9.81 19.42 11.16
N ALA A 86 9.10 20.41 10.61
CA ALA A 86 8.96 21.72 11.22
C ALA A 86 8.16 21.68 12.53
N ILE A 87 7.07 20.91 12.58
CA ILE A 87 6.25 20.68 13.78
C ILE A 87 7.07 20.01 14.88
N ARG A 88 7.83 18.96 14.56
CA ARG A 88 8.68 18.26 15.54
C ARG A 88 9.74 19.20 16.13
N LYS A 89 10.38 20.03 15.30
CA LYS A 89 11.33 21.06 15.77
C LYS A 89 10.66 22.07 16.72
N LEU A 90 9.42 22.46 16.44
CA LEU A 90 8.63 23.33 17.32
C LEU A 90 8.36 22.69 18.67
N GLN A 91 7.93 21.44 18.68
CA GLN A 91 7.63 20.69 19.91
C GLN A 91 8.89 20.50 20.76
N MET A 92 10.03 20.12 20.15
CA MET A 92 11.31 20.01 20.86
C MET A 92 11.73 21.33 21.52
N LYS A 93 11.64 22.45 20.80
CA LYS A 93 11.98 23.78 21.36
C LYS A 93 11.06 24.21 22.50
N ARG A 94 9.80 23.76 22.51
CA ARG A 94 8.88 23.97 23.64
C ARG A 94 9.27 23.13 24.87
N SER A 95 9.73 21.90 24.66
CA SER A 95 10.13 20.99 25.74
C SER A 95 11.52 21.28 26.33
N SER A 96 12.42 21.92 25.59
CA SER A 96 13.77 22.27 26.07
C SER A 96 13.86 23.62 26.80
N GLY A 97 12.75 24.34 26.95
CA GLY A 97 12.73 25.70 27.53
C GLY A 97 12.74 25.78 29.06
N ASP A 98 12.76 24.66 29.79
CA ASP A 98 12.55 24.65 31.25
C ASP A 98 13.75 24.15 32.09
N ALA A 99 14.93 23.97 31.48
CA ALA A 99 16.07 23.36 32.16
C ALA A 99 17.15 24.32 32.68
N ASN A 100 16.98 25.65 32.59
CA ASN A 100 17.91 26.60 33.22
C ASN A 100 17.24 27.96 33.44
N VAL A 101 16.81 28.26 34.66
CA VAL A 101 17.03 29.53 35.39
C VAL A 101 16.47 29.37 36.82
N SER A 102 17.35 29.53 37.79
CA SER A 102 17.06 29.70 39.22
C SER A 102 16.12 30.90 39.48
N GLN A 103 15.16 30.69 40.38
CA GLN A 103 14.11 31.61 40.86
C GLN A 103 14.59 32.97 41.43
N PRO A 104 13.70 33.89 41.88
CA PRO A 104 12.43 34.36 41.29
C PRO A 104 12.34 35.91 41.31
N MET A 105 11.52 36.54 40.47
CA MET A 105 10.97 37.85 40.82
C MET A 105 9.56 38.04 40.23
N ARG A 106 8.60 38.20 41.13
CA ARG A 106 7.21 38.55 40.83
C ARG A 106 7.20 39.89 40.08
N THR A 107 6.87 39.85 38.81
CA THR A 107 6.37 41.00 38.07
C THR A 107 5.07 40.57 37.40
N VAL A 108 4.00 41.30 37.72
CA VAL A 108 2.69 41.17 37.11
C VAL A 108 2.87 41.41 35.61
N ARG A 109 2.81 40.34 34.81
CA ARG A 109 2.84 40.45 33.34
C ARG A 109 1.43 40.74 32.86
N PRO A 110 1.17 41.85 32.13
CA PRO A 110 -0.11 42.04 31.47
C PRO A 110 -0.24 41.00 30.34
N SER A 111 -1.43 40.45 30.19
CA SER A 111 -1.80 39.28 29.38
C SER A 111 -1.71 39.46 27.85
N PHE A 112 -0.83 40.32 27.34
CA PHE A 112 -0.69 40.63 25.91
C PHE A 112 0.75 40.47 25.39
N ILE A 113 1.52 39.55 25.95
CA ILE A 113 2.78 39.14 25.32
C ILE A 113 2.43 38.09 24.27
N ILE A 114 2.31 38.53 23.02
CA ILE A 114 2.46 37.64 21.86
C ILE A 114 3.78 36.91 22.10
N PRO A 115 3.80 35.57 22.27
CA PRO A 115 5.03 34.86 22.61
C PRO A 115 6.09 35.21 21.57
N SER A 116 7.25 35.71 22.00
CA SER A 116 8.38 36.05 21.11
C SER A 116 8.86 34.87 20.25
N TYR A 117 8.41 33.66 20.59
CA TYR A 117 8.49 32.44 19.80
C TYR A 117 7.75 32.48 18.45
N TRP A 118 6.90 33.50 18.18
CA TRP A 118 6.20 33.67 16.90
C TRP A 118 7.08 34.31 15.81
N PHE A 119 8.15 35.01 16.18
CA PHE A 119 8.91 35.91 15.29
C PHE A 119 10.38 35.51 15.07
N SER A 120 10.71 34.22 15.15
CA SER A 120 12.05 33.76 14.71
C SER A 120 12.17 33.88 13.18
N PRO A 121 13.14 34.65 12.62
CA PRO A 121 13.22 34.91 11.18
C PRO A 121 13.32 33.63 10.34
N GLY A 122 14.15 32.67 10.77
CA GLY A 122 14.30 31.39 10.07
C GLY A 122 13.03 30.52 10.08
N GLN A 123 12.17 30.70 11.08
CA GLN A 123 10.90 29.98 11.17
C GLN A 123 9.82 30.60 10.28
N LEU A 124 9.83 31.93 10.12
CA LEU A 124 8.96 32.61 9.16
C LEU A 124 9.31 32.26 7.72
N VAL A 125 10.61 32.16 7.39
CA VAL A 125 11.07 31.71 6.06
C VAL A 125 10.62 30.28 5.78
N GLN A 126 10.75 29.37 6.76
CA GLN A 126 10.29 27.98 6.60
C GLN A 126 8.77 27.90 6.41
N ARG A 127 7.98 28.69 7.16
CA ARG A 127 6.52 28.77 7.00
C ARG A 127 6.13 29.27 5.61
N HIS A 128 6.80 30.32 5.12
CA HIS A 128 6.53 30.84 3.79
C HIS A 128 6.87 29.82 2.70
N ASN A 129 7.98 29.10 2.84
CA ASN A 129 8.39 28.05 1.89
C ASN A 129 7.37 26.90 1.82
N ILE A 130 6.89 26.42 2.97
CA ILE A 130 5.87 25.36 2.99
C ILE A 130 4.55 25.87 2.38
N ALA A 131 4.12 27.09 2.71
CA ALA A 131 2.90 27.69 2.15
C ALA A 131 2.98 27.87 0.62
N THR A 132 4.12 28.29 0.09
CA THR A 132 4.30 28.43 -1.37
C THR A 132 4.28 27.07 -2.07
N LYS A 133 4.87 26.04 -1.48
CA LYS A 133 4.81 24.67 -2.01
C LYS A 133 3.39 24.08 -1.96
N ILE A 134 2.66 24.26 -0.86
CA ILE A 134 1.22 23.91 -0.75
C ILE A 134 0.43 24.51 -1.89
N LYS A 135 0.61 25.82 -2.13
CA LYS A 135 -0.07 26.53 -3.22
C LYS A 135 0.31 26.01 -4.60
N ASN A 136 1.54 25.51 -4.78
CA ASN A 136 1.97 24.91 -6.04
C ASN A 136 1.30 23.55 -6.27
N VAL A 137 1.28 22.69 -5.25
CA VAL A 137 0.59 21.39 -5.29
C VAL A 137 -0.90 21.60 -5.54
N ASP A 138 -1.52 22.55 -4.85
CA ASP A 138 -2.93 22.85 -5.02
C ASP A 138 -3.27 23.21 -6.47
N LYS A 139 -2.48 24.06 -7.12
CA LYS A 139 -2.64 24.38 -8.55
C LYS A 139 -2.51 23.16 -9.47
N LYS A 140 -1.58 22.26 -9.18
CA LYS A 140 -1.42 21.01 -9.97
C LYS A 140 -2.65 20.13 -9.82
N LEU A 141 -3.15 19.97 -8.60
CA LEU A 141 -4.36 19.19 -8.32
C LEU A 141 -5.61 19.83 -8.92
N ASP A 142 -5.68 21.17 -9.04
CA ASP A 142 -6.81 21.85 -9.70
C ASP A 142 -6.98 21.37 -11.14
N ASN A 143 -5.86 21.30 -11.86
CA ASN A 143 -5.84 20.81 -13.24
C ASN A 143 -6.25 19.34 -13.30
N ILE A 144 -5.68 18.51 -12.42
CA ILE A 144 -5.99 17.06 -12.35
C ILE A 144 -7.48 16.85 -12.07
N VAL A 145 -8.07 17.59 -11.12
CA VAL A 145 -9.49 17.48 -10.74
C VAL A 145 -10.40 17.96 -11.88
N ARG A 146 -10.01 19.02 -12.59
CA ARG A 146 -10.78 19.51 -13.75
C ARG A 146 -10.86 18.44 -14.84
N ASP A 147 -9.77 17.73 -15.06
CA ASP A 147 -9.67 16.67 -16.07
C ASP A 147 -10.53 15.44 -15.74
N ILE A 148 -10.85 15.20 -14.46
CA ILE A 148 -11.75 14.10 -14.04
C ILE A 148 -13.09 14.16 -14.80
N ASN A 149 -13.66 15.35 -14.92
CA ASN A 149 -14.93 15.56 -15.61
C ASN A 149 -14.80 15.36 -17.13
N ALA A 150 -13.63 15.63 -17.71
CA ALA A 150 -13.38 15.48 -19.13
C ALA A 150 -13.23 14.01 -19.55
N TYR A 151 -12.64 13.18 -18.69
CA TYR A 151 -12.37 11.76 -18.98
C TYR A 151 -13.50 10.80 -18.60
N GLY A 152 -14.55 11.30 -17.94
CA GLY A 152 -15.72 10.51 -17.58
C GLY A 152 -15.37 9.31 -16.69
N PHE A 153 -14.48 9.50 -15.71
CA PHE A 153 -14.12 8.42 -14.78
C PHE A 153 -15.32 7.91 -14.01
N ILE A 154 -15.34 6.60 -13.78
CA ILE A 154 -16.37 5.99 -12.94
C ILE A 154 -15.98 6.21 -11.48
N ILE A 155 -16.84 6.90 -10.73
CA ILE A 155 -16.67 7.08 -9.30
C ILE A 155 -16.80 5.71 -8.63
N SER A 156 -15.71 5.24 -8.01
CA SER A 156 -15.73 4.13 -7.06
C SER A 156 -16.61 4.53 -5.89
N ARG A 157 -17.91 4.18 -5.96
CA ARG A 157 -18.80 4.28 -4.82
C ARG A 157 -18.29 3.29 -3.77
N GLU A 158 -17.99 3.78 -2.57
CA GLU A 158 -17.78 2.97 -1.34
C GLU A 158 -19.08 2.23 -0.92
N LEU A 159 -19.89 1.78 -1.89
CA LEU A 159 -20.95 0.83 -1.63
C LEU A 159 -20.30 -0.54 -1.69
N GLY A 160 -20.27 -1.21 -0.52
CA GLY A 160 -19.54 -2.43 -0.26
C GLY A 160 -19.54 -3.47 -1.39
N SER A 161 -18.45 -4.23 -1.44
CA SER A 161 -18.18 -5.27 -2.44
C SER A 161 -17.70 -4.74 -3.81
N GLY A 162 -16.72 -3.83 -3.79
CA GLY A 162 -15.84 -3.64 -4.94
C GLY A 162 -14.97 -4.88 -5.08
N LYS A 163 -15.22 -5.71 -6.10
CA LYS A 163 -14.38 -6.86 -6.47
C LYS A 163 -12.93 -6.40 -6.52
N VAL A 164 -12.16 -6.72 -5.47
CA VAL A 164 -10.70 -6.85 -5.52
C VAL A 164 -10.40 -7.50 -6.86
N ALA A 165 -9.55 -6.88 -7.68
CA ALA A 165 -9.19 -7.40 -9.00
C ALA A 165 -8.89 -8.89 -8.84
N SER A 166 -9.83 -9.74 -9.27
CA SER A 166 -9.77 -11.16 -8.95
C SER A 166 -8.49 -11.66 -9.58
N ARG A 167 -7.59 -12.15 -8.74
CA ARG A 167 -6.33 -12.71 -9.22
C ARG A 167 -6.71 -13.75 -10.28
N PRO A 168 -6.14 -13.66 -11.50
CA PRO A 168 -6.50 -14.58 -12.57
C PRO A 168 -6.43 -16.01 -12.04
N SER A 169 -7.54 -16.75 -12.15
CA SER A 169 -7.59 -18.12 -11.67
C SER A 169 -6.50 -18.93 -12.36
N THR A 170 -5.75 -19.69 -11.57
CA THR A 170 -4.70 -20.55 -12.12
C THR A 170 -5.33 -21.83 -12.63
N THR A 171 -4.92 -22.26 -13.83
CA THR A 171 -5.33 -23.53 -14.44
C THR A 171 -4.20 -24.56 -14.32
N SER A 172 -4.52 -25.85 -14.36
CA SER A 172 -3.51 -26.91 -14.44
C SER A 172 -2.80 -26.98 -15.79
N PHE A 173 -3.35 -26.35 -16.83
CA PHE A 173 -2.77 -26.34 -18.17
C PHE A 173 -1.36 -25.73 -18.17
N LEU A 174 -0.45 -26.46 -18.80
CA LEU A 174 0.88 -25.99 -19.18
C LEU A 174 0.89 -25.82 -20.68
N ASP A 175 1.24 -24.63 -21.12
CA ASP A 175 1.53 -24.39 -22.52
C ASP A 175 2.95 -24.88 -22.82
N GLU A 176 3.03 -25.93 -23.62
CA GLU A 176 4.28 -26.60 -24.02
C GLU A 176 5.18 -25.72 -24.89
N SER A 177 4.67 -24.59 -25.40
CA SER A 177 5.46 -23.63 -26.17
C SER A 177 6.46 -22.83 -25.31
N TYR A 178 6.28 -22.79 -23.98
CA TYR A 178 7.21 -22.11 -23.08
C TYR A 178 8.26 -23.04 -22.51
N GLU A 179 9.53 -22.68 -22.70
CA GLU A 179 10.65 -23.45 -22.17
C GLU A 179 10.90 -23.14 -20.67
N ILE A 180 10.54 -24.07 -19.79
CA ILE A 180 10.80 -23.95 -18.35
C ILE A 180 12.15 -24.60 -18.02
N ARG A 181 13.14 -23.80 -17.63
CA ARG A 181 14.51 -24.28 -17.33
C ARG A 181 14.80 -24.31 -15.84
N GLY A 182 15.74 -25.18 -15.45
CA GLY A 182 16.37 -25.18 -14.11
C GLY A 182 15.47 -25.67 -12.97
N ARG A 183 14.32 -26.29 -13.25
CA ARG A 183 13.38 -26.79 -12.24
C ARG A 183 13.35 -28.31 -12.08
N ASN A 184 14.05 -29.03 -12.95
CA ASN A 184 14.00 -30.49 -13.06
C ASN A 184 14.34 -31.19 -11.73
N HIS A 185 15.39 -30.74 -11.03
CA HIS A 185 15.77 -31.33 -9.74
C HIS A 185 14.65 -31.21 -8.70
N LEU A 186 13.99 -30.05 -8.64
CA LEU A 186 12.94 -29.79 -7.67
C LEU A 186 11.64 -30.52 -8.03
N GLN A 187 11.33 -30.61 -9.34
CA GLN A 187 10.22 -31.42 -9.86
C GLN A 187 10.39 -32.90 -9.47
N ASN A 188 11.54 -33.50 -9.80
CA ASN A 188 11.80 -34.92 -9.54
C ASN A 188 11.74 -35.24 -8.04
N LYS A 189 12.29 -34.35 -7.20
CA LYS A 189 12.25 -34.52 -5.74
C LYS A 189 10.83 -34.48 -5.17
N VAL A 190 9.97 -33.61 -5.69
CA VAL A 190 8.58 -33.53 -5.21
C VAL A 190 7.76 -34.70 -5.77
N ALA A 191 7.96 -35.07 -7.04
CA ALA A 191 7.32 -36.24 -7.64
C ALA A 191 7.66 -37.53 -6.87
N SER A 192 8.92 -37.74 -6.51
CA SER A 192 9.31 -38.90 -5.71
C SER A 192 8.64 -38.92 -4.33
N LEU A 193 8.53 -37.77 -3.66
CA LEU A 193 7.84 -37.67 -2.37
C LEU A 193 6.34 -38.01 -2.48
N LEU A 194 5.69 -37.60 -3.57
CA LEU A 194 4.30 -37.95 -3.85
C LEU A 194 4.10 -39.45 -4.07
N MET A 195 5.03 -40.10 -4.78
CA MET A 195 4.96 -41.54 -5.08
C MET A 195 5.36 -42.41 -3.88
N SER A 196 6.39 -42.03 -3.12
CA SER A 196 6.84 -42.79 -1.95
C SER A 196 5.83 -42.77 -0.79
N GLY A 197 4.97 -41.74 -0.72
CA GLY A 197 3.86 -41.71 0.24
C GLY A 197 2.80 -42.81 -0.01
N SER A 198 2.76 -43.36 -1.23
CA SER A 198 1.85 -44.44 -1.62
C SER A 198 2.48 -45.83 -1.40
N GLU A 199 3.79 -45.98 -1.62
CA GLU A 199 4.50 -47.27 -1.53
C GLU A 199 4.65 -47.82 -0.11
N SER A 200 4.63 -46.98 0.93
CA SER A 200 4.57 -47.48 2.32
C SER A 200 3.26 -48.21 2.65
N SER A 201 2.28 -48.19 1.74
CA SER A 201 0.97 -48.84 1.87
C SER A 201 1.00 -50.34 1.57
N THR A 202 2.04 -50.88 0.92
CA THR A 202 2.07 -52.31 0.50
C THR A 202 2.97 -53.20 1.36
N ALA A 203 3.88 -52.62 2.17
CA ALA A 203 4.85 -53.40 2.95
C ALA A 203 4.52 -53.58 4.45
N SER A 204 3.46 -52.92 4.97
CA SER A 204 3.13 -52.93 6.41
C SER A 204 1.86 -53.69 6.79
N ALA A 205 1.31 -54.52 5.88
CA ALA A 205 0.14 -55.37 6.16
C ALA A 205 0.45 -56.66 6.96
N ALA A 206 1.63 -56.75 7.59
CA ALA A 206 2.03 -57.90 8.40
C ALA A 206 2.49 -57.49 9.81
N SER A 207 1.71 -56.69 10.53
CA SER A 207 1.52 -56.86 11.98
C SER A 207 0.59 -55.81 12.58
N SER A 208 -0.29 -56.30 13.46
CA SER A 208 -1.07 -55.59 14.46
C SER A 208 -2.40 -54.95 14.05
N SER A 209 -3.42 -55.35 14.82
CA SER A 209 -4.82 -54.95 14.77
C SER A 209 -4.98 -53.51 15.27
N GLN A 210 -4.88 -52.53 14.37
CA GLN A 210 -5.34 -51.15 14.60
C GLN A 210 -5.98 -50.64 13.32
N VAL A 211 -7.16 -50.03 13.43
CA VAL A 211 -7.82 -49.32 12.33
C VAL A 211 -6.82 -48.33 11.73
N PRO A 212 -6.45 -48.44 10.44
CA PRO A 212 -5.45 -47.55 9.88
C PRO A 212 -6.12 -46.18 9.67
N THR A 213 -5.94 -45.26 10.62
CA THR A 213 -6.19 -43.84 10.39
C THR A 213 -5.14 -43.33 9.41
N GLN A 214 -5.38 -43.57 8.12
CA GLN A 214 -4.56 -43.09 7.01
C GLN A 214 -4.62 -41.56 6.99
N ARG A 215 -3.46 -40.92 7.20
CA ARG A 215 -3.34 -39.46 7.06
C ARG A 215 -2.90 -39.13 5.63
N PRO A 216 -3.48 -38.11 4.98
CA PRO A 216 -3.05 -37.71 3.66
C PRO A 216 -1.63 -37.10 3.70
N THR A 217 -0.83 -37.39 2.67
CA THR A 217 0.48 -36.74 2.49
C THR A 217 0.27 -35.30 2.02
N ILE A 218 0.80 -34.34 2.78
CA ILE A 218 0.69 -32.91 2.48
C ILE A 218 2.07 -32.36 2.11
N ILE A 219 2.17 -31.74 0.95
CA ILE A 219 3.39 -31.06 0.48
C ILE A 219 3.09 -29.57 0.32
N SER A 220 3.86 -28.74 1.03
CA SER A 220 3.74 -27.27 0.96
C SER A 220 4.88 -26.69 0.11
N ILE A 221 4.52 -25.81 -0.83
CA ILE A 221 5.48 -25.05 -1.66
C ILE A 221 5.39 -23.57 -1.26
N THR A 222 6.40 -23.08 -0.55
CA THR A 222 6.46 -21.71 -0.02
C THR A 222 7.57 -20.90 -0.70
N GLY A 223 7.46 -19.57 -0.64
CA GLY A 223 8.44 -18.65 -1.23
C GLY A 223 7.82 -17.33 -1.67
N MET A 224 8.64 -16.37 -2.07
CA MET A 224 8.21 -15.03 -2.49
C MET A 224 7.27 -15.04 -3.71
N GLY A 225 6.53 -13.95 -3.93
CA GLY A 225 5.74 -13.74 -5.14
C GLY A 225 6.60 -13.83 -6.41
N GLY A 226 6.05 -14.33 -7.51
CA GLY A 226 6.77 -14.40 -8.80
C GLY A 226 7.85 -15.48 -8.92
N ILE A 227 8.25 -16.16 -7.82
CA ILE A 227 9.32 -17.17 -7.84
C ILE A 227 8.96 -18.48 -8.58
N GLY A 228 7.82 -18.56 -9.27
CA GLY A 228 7.44 -19.74 -10.07
C GLY A 228 6.91 -20.94 -9.26
N LYS A 229 6.33 -20.72 -8.07
CA LYS A 229 5.70 -21.80 -7.26
C LYS A 229 4.59 -22.53 -8.03
N THR A 230 3.68 -21.76 -8.61
CA THR A 230 2.57 -22.29 -9.41
C THR A 230 3.09 -23.01 -10.65
N THR A 231 4.14 -22.49 -11.29
CA THR A 231 4.79 -23.14 -12.45
C THR A 231 5.34 -24.51 -12.06
N LEU A 232 6.01 -24.62 -10.92
CA LEU A 232 6.50 -25.91 -10.41
C LEU A 232 5.36 -26.88 -10.11
N ALA A 233 4.29 -26.43 -9.45
CA ALA A 233 3.13 -27.27 -9.16
C ALA A 233 2.47 -27.78 -10.45
N LYS A 234 2.38 -26.94 -11.50
CA LYS A 234 1.89 -27.35 -12.82
C LYS A 234 2.79 -28.40 -13.47
N LEU A 235 4.12 -28.26 -13.39
CA LEU A 235 5.07 -29.25 -13.94
C LEU A 235 4.85 -30.62 -13.30
N ILE A 236 4.76 -30.66 -11.97
CA ILE A 236 4.53 -31.90 -11.22
C ILE A 236 3.13 -32.47 -11.53
N PHE A 237 2.11 -31.62 -11.62
CA PHE A 237 0.74 -32.04 -11.93
C PHE A 237 0.64 -32.73 -13.29
N ASN A 238 1.39 -32.27 -14.29
CA ASN A 238 1.39 -32.82 -15.65
C ASN A 238 2.52 -33.84 -15.90
N ASP A 239 3.31 -34.16 -14.88
CA ASP A 239 4.36 -35.16 -14.98
C ASP A 239 3.79 -36.55 -15.29
N ASN A 240 4.44 -37.29 -16.20
CA ASN A 240 3.94 -38.58 -16.66
C ASN A 240 3.95 -39.65 -15.55
N GLU A 241 4.96 -39.65 -14.68
CA GLU A 241 5.04 -40.62 -13.58
C GLU A 241 3.93 -40.36 -12.57
N VAL A 242 3.73 -39.09 -12.21
CA VAL A 242 2.63 -38.66 -11.33
C VAL A 242 1.27 -38.96 -11.96
N ARG A 243 1.10 -38.75 -13.27
CA ARG A 243 -0.15 -39.04 -13.98
C ARG A 243 -0.47 -40.53 -14.01
N ASN A 244 0.54 -41.39 -14.09
CA ASN A 244 0.34 -42.84 -14.09
C ASN A 244 0.11 -43.40 -12.67
N HIS A 245 0.57 -42.68 -11.64
CA HIS A 245 0.46 -43.10 -10.26
C HIS A 245 -0.92 -42.78 -9.62
N PHE A 246 -1.53 -41.65 -9.99
CA PHE A 246 -2.81 -41.20 -9.41
C PHE A 246 -3.97 -41.33 -10.40
N ASN A 247 -5.03 -42.05 -10.01
CA ASN A 247 -6.25 -42.21 -10.82
C ASN A 247 -6.98 -40.88 -11.08
N GLU A 248 -7.02 -40.01 -10.08
CA GLU A 248 -7.69 -38.73 -10.14
C GLU A 248 -6.77 -37.60 -9.67
N LYS A 249 -6.85 -36.45 -10.33
CA LYS A 249 -6.07 -35.25 -9.99
C LYS A 249 -6.98 -34.03 -10.12
N ILE A 250 -6.99 -33.21 -9.07
CA ILE A 250 -7.84 -32.01 -9.00
C ILE A 250 -6.94 -30.80 -8.83
N TRP A 251 -7.19 -29.75 -9.61
CA TRP A 251 -6.53 -28.45 -9.47
C TRP A 251 -7.55 -27.42 -8.99
N VAL A 252 -7.30 -26.83 -7.82
CA VAL A 252 -8.17 -25.81 -7.22
C VAL A 252 -7.38 -24.52 -7.05
N CYS A 253 -7.89 -23.42 -7.59
CA CYS A 253 -7.36 -22.08 -7.34
C CYS A 253 -8.24 -21.40 -6.29
N VAL A 254 -7.65 -21.04 -5.15
CA VAL A 254 -8.34 -20.27 -4.10
C VAL A 254 -7.72 -18.87 -4.04
N SER A 255 -8.54 -17.83 -4.13
CA SER A 255 -8.14 -16.43 -4.06
C SER A 255 -9.09 -15.65 -3.16
N GLU A 256 -8.59 -14.58 -2.52
CA GLU A 256 -9.41 -13.66 -1.74
C GLU A 256 -10.40 -12.85 -2.60
N PRO A 257 -11.53 -12.38 -2.04
CA PRO A 257 -12.00 -12.60 -0.66
C PRO A 257 -12.66 -13.98 -0.49
N PHE A 258 -12.47 -14.59 0.68
CA PHE A 258 -13.13 -15.84 1.06
C PHE A 258 -14.53 -15.57 1.62
#